data_AF-A0A3M0Z4C5-F1
#
_entry.id   AF-A0A3M0Z4C5-F1
#
_cell.length_a   1.000
_cell.length_b   1.000
_cell.length_c   1.000
_cell.angle_alpha   90.00
_cell.angle_beta   90.00
_cell.angle_gamma   90.00
#
_symmetry.space_group_name_H-M   'P 1'
#
loop_
_entity.id
_entity.type
_entity.pdbx_description
1 polymer ?
#
loop_
_entity_poly.entity_id
_entity_poly.type
_entity_poly.pdbx_seq_one_letter_code
_entity_poly.pdbx_strand_id
1 'polypeptide(L)' 'AEERAQFMCNYSKMVVKRNGLMRVYACTLVDDAPEYELGMTLREAMKERVMLKHHRCFSCFSAGTCCSEKG' A
#
# COMPACT_ATOMS: atom_id res chain seq x y z
N ALA A 1 4.35 -16.07 -5.65
CA ALA A 1 3.31 -15.15 -6.18
C ALA A 1 2.07 -15.14 -5.28
N GLU A 2 1.63 -16.30 -4.79
CA GLU A 2 0.51 -16.46 -3.83
C GLU A 2 0.68 -15.68 -2.52
N GLU A 3 1.85 -15.69 -1.89
CA GLU A 3 2.08 -14.94 -0.63
C GLU A 3 1.87 -13.44 -0.80
N ARG A 4 2.20 -12.87 -1.98
CA ARG A 4 2.02 -11.43 -2.22
C ARG A 4 0.55 -11.01 -2.28
N ALA A 5 -0.33 -11.91 -2.72
CA ALA A 5 -1.75 -11.64 -2.78
C ALA A 5 -2.38 -11.50 -1.39
N GLN A 6 -1.75 -12.06 -0.36
CA GLN A 6 -2.23 -12.03 1.02
C GLN A 6 -1.93 -10.70 1.73
N PHE A 7 -1.01 -9.89 1.22
CA PHE A 7 -0.68 -8.62 1.84
C PHE A 7 -1.67 -7.52 1.46
N MET A 8 -2.11 -6.78 2.48
CA MET A 8 -2.94 -5.57 2.36
C MET A 8 -2.50 -4.64 1.24
N CYS A 9 -1.20 -4.36 1.14
CA CYS A 9 -0.65 -3.40 0.17
C CYS A 9 -0.92 -3.81 -1.30
N ASN A 10 -1.24 -5.09 -1.55
CA ASN A 10 -1.54 -5.60 -2.88
C ASN A 10 -2.97 -5.30 -3.30
N TYR A 11 -3.97 -5.53 -2.43
CA TYR A 11 -5.39 -5.39 -2.77
C TYR A 11 -6.06 -4.13 -2.21
N SER A 12 -5.72 -3.73 -0.98
CA SER A 12 -6.22 -2.50 -0.37
C SER A 12 -5.42 -1.30 -0.84
N LYS A 13 -6.06 -0.13 -0.82
CA LYS A 13 -5.48 1.16 -1.17
C LYS A 13 -5.95 2.20 -0.18
N MET A 14 -5.09 3.17 0.12
CA MET A 14 -5.37 4.21 1.10
C MET A 14 -5.44 5.55 0.40
N VAL A 15 -6.46 6.34 0.70
CA VAL A 15 -6.59 7.69 0.13
C VAL A 15 -6.19 8.70 1.20
N VAL A 16 -5.14 9.46 0.93
CA VAL A 16 -4.61 10.48 1.84
C VAL A 16 -4.93 11.86 1.27
N LYS A 17 -5.41 12.75 2.15
CA LYS A 17 -5.60 14.17 1.83
C LYS A 17 -4.39 14.96 2.31
N ARG A 18 -3.65 15.59 1.39
CA ARG A 18 -2.50 16.44 1.71
C ARG A 18 -2.58 17.74 0.92
N ASN A 19 -2.50 18.88 1.61
CA ASN A 19 -2.60 20.20 0.98
C ASN A 19 -3.85 20.38 0.08
N GLY A 20 -4.98 19.81 0.50
CA GLY A 20 -6.23 19.85 -0.27
C GLY A 20 -6.31 18.85 -1.44
N LEU A 21 -5.24 18.12 -1.74
CA LEU A 21 -5.19 17.13 -2.80
C LEU A 21 -5.41 15.72 -2.24
N MET A 22 -6.20 14.92 -2.95
CA MET A 22 -6.36 13.50 -2.69
C MET A 22 -5.34 12.70 -3.51
N ARG A 23 -4.69 11.75 -2.85
CA ARG A 23 -3.73 10.83 -3.46
C ARG A 23 -3.95 9.43 -2.95
N VAL A 24 -3.74 8.45 -3.81
CA VAL A 24 -3.89 7.04 -3.47
C VAL A 24 -2.52 6.44 -3.21
N TYR A 25 -2.33 5.84 -2.04
CA TYR A 25 -1.09 5.20 -1.63
C TYR A 25 -1.27 3.69 -1.46
N ALA A 26 -0.16 2.97 -1.57
CA ALA A 26 -0.12 1.53 -1.40
C ALA A 26 -0.50 1.07 0.03
N CYS A 27 -0.07 1.80 1.06
CA CYS A 27 -0.30 1.49 2.47
C CYS A 27 -0.23 2.78 3.30
N THR A 28 -0.92 2.83 4.44
CA THR A 28 -0.84 3.95 5.39
C THR A 28 0.56 4.16 5.96
N LEU A 29 1.40 3.12 5.97
CA LEU A 29 2.75 3.19 6.50
C LEU A 29 3.75 3.83 5.53
N VAL A 30 3.36 4.14 4.29
CA VAL A 30 4.28 4.64 3.25
C VAL A 30 3.74 5.90 2.58
N ASP A 31 2.91 6.66 3.29
CA ASP A 31 2.31 7.92 2.84
C ASP A 31 3.32 9.08 2.71
N ASP A 32 4.50 8.93 3.29
CA ASP A 32 5.65 9.82 3.17
C ASP A 32 6.65 9.41 2.06
N ALA A 33 6.42 8.27 1.41
CA ALA A 33 7.29 7.73 0.37
C ALA A 33 6.66 7.90 -1.02
N PRO A 34 7.15 8.84 -1.87
CA PRO A 34 6.55 9.14 -3.17
C PRO A 34 6.47 7.94 -4.12
N GLU A 35 7.38 6.98 -4.00
CA GLU A 35 7.38 5.74 -4.79
C GLU A 35 6.18 4.82 -4.51
N TYR A 36 5.42 5.09 -3.43
CA TYR A 36 4.18 4.39 -3.09
C TYR A 36 2.93 5.25 -3.34
N GLU A 37 3.07 6.44 -3.92
CA GLU A 37 1.95 7.20 -4.48
C GLU A 37 1.54 6.55 -5.82
N LEU A 38 0.36 5.94 -5.84
CA LEU A 38 -0.12 5.12 -6.95
C LEU A 38 -1.07 5.89 -7.90
N GLY A 39 -1.18 7.21 -7.71
CA GLY A 39 -1.95 8.10 -8.57
C GLY A 39 -3.06 8.88 -7.86
N MET A 40 -3.94 9.48 -8.66
CA MET A 40 -5.02 10.35 -8.18
C MET A 40 -6.32 9.60 -7.95
N THR A 41 -6.49 8.45 -8.62
CA THR A 41 -7.71 7.65 -8.57
C THR A 41 -7.44 6.21 -8.16
N LEU A 42 -8.44 5.58 -7.58
CA LEU A 42 -8.37 4.15 -7.25
C LEU A 42 -8.15 3.29 -8.51
N ARG A 43 -8.73 3.70 -9.65
CA ARG A 43 -8.60 2.96 -10.92
C ARG A 43 -7.16 2.91 -11.42
N GLU A 44 -6.41 3.99 -11.29
CA GLU A 44 -4.98 4.02 -11.63
C GLU A 44 -4.20 3.15 -10.65
N ALA A 45 -4.43 3.36 -9.35
CA ALA A 45 -3.70 2.68 -8.30
C ALA A 45 -3.83 1.14 -8.31
N MET A 46 -4.97 0.62 -8.78
CA MET A 46 -5.20 -0.82 -8.89
C MET A 46 -4.42 -1.49 -10.04
N LYS A 47 -3.85 -0.72 -10.97
CA LYS A 47 -2.99 -1.24 -12.05
C LYS A 47 -1.53 -1.35 -11.62
N GLU A 48 -1.14 -0.59 -10.59
CA GLU A 48 0.24 -0.48 -10.16
C GLU A 48 0.72 -1.70 -9.35
N ARG A 49 1.97 -2.10 -9.60
CA ARG A 49 2.62 -3.18 -8.85
C ARG A 49 3.42 -2.61 -7.68
N VAL A 50 2.98 -2.90 -6.47
CA VAL A 50 3.64 -2.42 -5.24
C VAL A 50 4.86 -3.27 -4.87
N MET A 51 6.06 -2.72 -4.93
CA MET A 51 7.28 -3.43 -4.52
C MET A 51 7.47 -3.34 -2.99
N LEU A 52 7.66 -4.47 -2.29
CA LEU A 52 7.78 -4.50 -0.82
C LEU A 52 9.22 -4.23 -0.35
N LYS A 53 9.79 -3.11 -0.79
CA LYS A 53 11.22 -2.76 -0.55
C LYS A 53 11.43 -1.72 0.56
N HIS A 54 10.37 -1.07 1.05
CA HIS A 54 10.48 -0.07 2.11
C HIS A 54 10.80 -0.73 3.46
N HIS A 55 11.58 -0.06 4.31
CA HIS A 55 11.90 -0.58 5.65
C HIS A 55 10.65 -0.86 6.50
N ARG A 56 9.56 -0.11 6.30
CA ARG A 56 8.25 -0.36 6.95
C ARG A 56 7.49 -1.55 6.35
N CYS A 57 7.73 -1.88 5.08
CA CYS A 57 7.21 -3.11 4.49
C CYS A 57 7.81 -4.34 5.17
N PHE A 58 9.07 -4.26 5.61
CA PHE A 58 9.74 -5.34 6.35
C PHE A 58 8.96 -5.76 7.57
N SER A 59 8.44 -4.82 8.36
CA SER A 59 7.62 -5.13 9.55
C SER A 59 6.40 -5.99 9.22
N CYS A 60 5.72 -5.75 8.10
CA CYS A 60 4.54 -6.53 7.72
C CYS A 60 4.88 -7.90 7.14
N PHE A 61 5.87 -7.99 6.24
CA PHE A 61 6.18 -9.26 5.59
C PHE A 61 7.02 -10.19 6.49
N SER A 62 7.97 -9.65 7.26
CA SER A 62 8.84 -10.46 8.13
C SER A 62 8.10 -11.05 9.32
N ALA A 63 7.10 -10.33 9.84
CA ALA A 63 6.28 -10.80 10.95
C ALA A 63 5.10 -11.68 10.49
N GLY A 64 4.85 -11.81 9.18
CA GLY A 64 3.64 -12.48 8.66
C GLY A 64 2.32 -11.78 9.05
N THR A 65 2.40 -10.60 9.65
CA THR A 65 1.26 -9.85 10.15
C THR A 65 0.66 -9.02 9.02
N CYS A 66 -0.54 -9.38 8.58
CA CYS A 66 -1.34 -8.55 7.71
C CYS A 66 -2.08 -7.49 8.55
N CYS A 67 -1.98 -6.20 8.22
CA CYS A 67 -2.79 -5.15 8.86
C CYS A 67 -4.30 -5.21 8.51
N SER A 68 -4.72 -6.25 7.79
CA SER A 68 -6.11 -6.73 7.79
C SER A 68 -6.05 -8.17 8.25
N GLU A 69 -6.39 -8.41 9.50
CA GLU A 69 -6.95 -9.70 9.85
C GLU A 69 -8.13 -9.93 8.90
N LYS A 70 -8.08 -11.02 8.13
CA LYS A 70 -9.32 -11.66 7.72
C LYS A 70 -9.91 -12.18 9.03
N GLY A 71 -11.02 -11.58 9.47
CA GLY A 71 -11.93 -12.31 10.35
C GLY A 71 -12.34 -13.63 9.70
#